data_AF-A0A2S6UTH1-F1
#
_entry.id   AF-A0A2S6UTH1-F1
#
_cell.length_a   1.000
_cell.length_b   1.000
_cell.length_c   1.000
_cell.angle_alpha   90.00
_cell.angle_beta   90.00
_cell.angle_gamma   90.00
#
_symmetry.space_group_name_H-M   'P 1'
#
loop_
_entity.id
_entity.type
_entity.pdbx_description
1 polymer ?
#
loop_
_entity_poly.entity_id
_entity_poly.type
_entity_poly.pdbx_seq_one_letter_code
_entity_poly.pdbx_strand_id
1 'polypeptide(L)'
;MLLSKIKFFCKELVTKFYYKFFKFVLILFFFSSCSNTDNLIKLSEIPPDEFSVVRKDPLEIPPNFNLRPPGKSKKTGSINSSEKAKDVLSDLISNKQEKIISNEYLTKGDVMLLENTGFKETKTNIREVLITENSLALQHKGRIEVLIEKLVGNESDANILDPEKEVRRNQEKLATGENFVKSQKPVIIRRIR
;
A
#
# COMPACT_ATOMS: atom_id res chain seq x y z
N MET A 1 31.45 69.82 -14.34
CA MET A 1 30.04 69.47 -13.99
C MET A 1 29.64 68.05 -14.40
N LEU A 2 30.26 67.43 -15.42
CA LEU A 2 29.95 66.06 -15.87
C LEU A 2 30.51 64.95 -14.94
N LEU A 3 31.74 65.10 -14.46
CA LEU A 3 32.40 64.10 -13.60
C LEU A 3 31.75 63.92 -12.22
N SER A 4 31.15 64.97 -11.64
CA SER A 4 30.44 64.85 -10.36
C SER A 4 29.11 64.10 -10.51
N LYS A 5 28.41 64.28 -11.63
CA LYS A 5 27.18 63.55 -11.96
C LYS A 5 27.45 62.06 -12.21
N ILE A 6 28.56 61.71 -12.87
CA ILE A 6 28.97 60.31 -13.08
C ILE A 6 29.34 59.62 -11.76
N LYS A 7 30.08 60.29 -10.87
CA LYS A 7 30.37 59.74 -9.53
C LYS A 7 29.12 59.57 -8.68
N PHE A 8 28.15 60.48 -8.77
CA PHE A 8 26.87 60.36 -8.07
C PHE A 8 26.03 59.19 -8.60
N PHE A 9 25.92 59.06 -9.93
CA PHE A 9 25.20 57.98 -10.58
C PHE A 9 25.84 56.60 -10.33
N CYS A 10 27.17 56.50 -10.35
CA CYS A 10 27.88 55.27 -9.94
C CYS A 10 27.64 54.94 -8.47
N LYS A 11 27.65 55.92 -7.56
CA LYS A 11 27.41 55.67 -6.13
C LYS A 11 25.99 55.17 -5.89
N GLU A 12 25.01 55.71 -6.62
CA GLU A 12 23.61 55.29 -6.53
C GLU A 12 23.35 53.91 -7.17
N LEU A 13 24.05 53.59 -8.26
CA LEU A 13 23.97 52.27 -8.90
C LEU A 13 24.62 51.20 -8.02
N VAL A 14 25.75 51.53 -7.39
CA VAL A 14 26.48 50.66 -6.47
C VAL A 14 25.69 50.42 -5.18
N THR A 15 25.05 51.44 -4.59
CA THR A 15 24.19 51.25 -3.41
C THR A 15 22.93 50.45 -3.73
N LYS A 16 22.31 50.66 -4.90
CA LYS A 16 21.18 49.83 -5.38
C LYS A 16 21.59 48.38 -5.62
N PHE A 17 22.80 48.14 -6.13
CA PHE A 17 23.36 46.80 -6.32
C PHE A 17 23.61 46.10 -4.97
N TYR A 18 24.28 46.77 -4.02
CA TYR A 18 24.51 46.21 -2.69
C TYR A 18 23.20 45.95 -1.93
N TYR A 19 22.18 46.80 -2.07
CA TYR A 19 20.89 46.59 -1.43
C TYR A 19 20.11 45.41 -2.03
N LYS A 20 20.17 45.20 -3.36
CA LYS A 20 19.63 44.00 -4.02
C LYS A 20 20.37 42.73 -3.61
N PHE A 21 21.70 42.79 -3.55
CA PHE A 21 22.53 41.67 -3.12
C PHE A 21 22.25 41.32 -1.65
N PHE A 22 22.16 42.32 -0.76
CA PHE A 22 21.80 42.12 0.65
C PHE A 22 20.42 41.49 0.82
N LYS A 23 19.42 41.90 0.03
CA LYS A 23 18.08 41.25 0.01
C LYS A 23 18.15 39.80 -0.45
N PHE A 24 18.96 39.50 -1.46
CA PHE A 24 19.12 38.14 -1.97
C PHE A 24 19.77 37.23 -0.94
N VAL A 25 20.83 37.70 -0.26
CA VAL A 25 21.50 36.97 0.83
C VAL A 25 20.57 36.77 2.02
N LEU A 26 19.78 37.78 2.38
CA LEU A 26 18.78 37.66 3.45
C LEU A 26 17.74 36.58 3.15
N ILE A 27 17.25 36.51 1.90
CA ILE A 27 16.32 35.47 1.45
C ILE A 27 16.96 34.08 1.51
N LEU A 28 18.22 33.95 1.09
CA LEU A 28 18.94 32.67 1.13
C LEU A 28 19.10 32.14 2.58
N PHE A 29 19.22 33.05 3.55
CA PHE A 29 19.31 32.69 4.97
C PHE A 29 17.99 32.09 5.50
N PHE A 30 16.83 32.62 5.08
CA PHE A 30 15.52 32.09 5.49
C PHE A 30 15.24 30.66 4.97
N PHE A 31 15.80 30.27 3.82
CA PHE A 31 15.64 28.92 3.28
C PHE A 31 16.50 27.86 3.98
N SER A 32 17.52 28.26 4.76
CA SER A 32 18.45 27.32 5.42
C SER A 32 17.89 26.64 6.67
N SER A 33 16.74 27.09 7.18
CA SER A 33 16.12 26.57 8.40
C SER A 33 15.12 25.42 8.18
N CYS A 34 14.93 24.96 6.94
CA CYS A 34 13.97 23.90 6.59
C CYS A 34 14.66 22.53 6.36
N SER A 35 15.59 22.13 7.24
CA SER A 35 16.40 20.92 7.04
C SER A 35 16.32 19.88 8.15
N ASN A 36 15.54 20.09 9.22
CA ASN A 36 15.47 19.14 10.35
C ASN A 36 14.07 19.07 10.99
N THR A 37 13.09 18.50 10.28
CA THR A 37 11.76 18.18 10.85
C THR A 37 11.55 16.70 11.16
N ASP A 38 12.56 15.86 10.93
CA ASP A 38 12.45 14.39 11.07
C ASP A 38 12.17 13.93 12.51
N ASN A 39 12.48 14.76 13.51
CA ASN A 39 12.29 14.45 14.92
C ASN A 39 11.05 15.12 15.57
N LEU A 40 10.37 16.06 14.88
CA LEU A 40 9.13 16.67 15.38
C LEU A 40 7.88 15.94 14.89
N ILE A 41 7.99 15.21 13.79
CA ILE A 41 6.98 14.25 13.35
C ILE A 41 7.36 12.93 13.97
N LYS A 42 6.48 12.40 14.81
CA LYS A 42 6.59 11.20 15.65
C LYS A 42 6.71 9.91 14.82
N LEU A 43 7.65 9.84 13.87
CA LEU A 43 7.81 8.77 12.88
C LEU A 43 8.77 7.67 13.34
N SER A 44 9.36 7.79 14.53
CA SER A 44 10.28 6.81 15.11
C SER A 44 9.68 6.03 16.29
N GLU A 45 8.35 5.92 16.38
CA GLU A 45 7.75 4.84 17.17
C GLU A 45 8.12 3.52 16.49
N ILE A 46 9.17 2.87 17.00
CA ILE A 46 9.49 1.48 16.69
C ILE A 46 8.24 0.69 17.12
N PRO A 47 7.49 0.09 16.18
CA PRO A 47 6.33 -0.69 16.57
C PRO A 47 6.80 -1.78 17.53
N PRO A 48 6.14 -1.95 18.69
CA PRO A 48 6.52 -2.99 19.63
C PRO A 48 6.47 -4.32 18.89
N ASP A 49 7.47 -5.17 19.12
CA ASP A 49 7.59 -6.47 18.46
C ASP A 49 6.34 -7.31 18.72
N GLU A 50 5.46 -7.38 17.71
CA GLU A 50 4.17 -8.08 17.77
C GLU A 50 4.35 -9.60 17.95
N PHE A 51 5.58 -10.10 17.77
CA PHE A 51 5.94 -11.51 17.96
C PHE A 51 6.61 -11.79 19.31
N SER A 52 6.77 -10.77 20.16
CA SER A 52 7.30 -10.95 21.51
C SER A 52 6.28 -11.73 22.37
N VAL A 53 6.60 -12.98 22.67
CA VAL A 53 5.77 -13.84 23.51
C VAL A 53 6.00 -13.51 24.98
N VAL A 54 5.12 -12.69 25.55
CA VAL A 54 5.08 -12.44 27.00
C VAL A 54 4.47 -13.66 27.69
N ARG A 55 5.23 -14.31 28.57
CA ARG A 55 4.70 -15.40 29.41
C ARG A 55 3.78 -14.79 30.47
N LYS A 56 2.50 -15.17 30.44
CA LYS A 56 1.57 -14.87 31.53
C LYS A 56 1.89 -15.76 32.72
N ASP A 57 1.88 -15.17 33.91
CA ASP A 57 1.86 -15.95 35.14
C ASP A 57 0.66 -16.91 35.12
N PRO A 58 0.82 -18.14 35.64
CA PRO A 58 -0.29 -19.09 35.70
C PRO A 58 -1.46 -18.45 36.47
N LEU A 59 -2.66 -18.50 35.89
CA LEU A 59 -3.86 -18.03 36.57
C LEU A 59 -4.10 -18.90 37.81
N GLU A 60 -4.07 -18.27 38.98
CA GLU A 60 -4.56 -18.89 40.21
C GLU A 60 -6.08 -19.04 40.10
N ILE A 61 -6.53 -20.29 40.01
CA ILE A 61 -7.95 -20.61 40.03
C ILE A 61 -8.41 -20.49 41.49
N PRO A 62 -9.33 -19.57 41.82
CA PRO A 62 -9.83 -19.46 43.17
C PRO A 62 -10.49 -20.79 43.58
N PRO A 63 -10.31 -21.24 44.83
CA PRO A 63 -10.81 -22.53 45.28
C PRO A 63 -12.32 -22.43 45.51
N ASN A 64 -13.12 -22.49 44.44
CA ASN A 64 -14.55 -22.79 44.44
C ASN A 64 -15.05 -22.99 43.00
N PHE A 65 -14.98 -24.23 42.50
CA PHE A 65 -15.57 -24.65 41.23
C PHE A 65 -16.73 -25.63 41.46
N ASN A 66 -17.71 -25.24 42.28
CA ASN A 66 -18.99 -25.96 42.35
C ASN A 66 -20.04 -25.30 41.44
N LEU A 67 -19.62 -24.92 40.23
CA LEU A 67 -20.57 -24.67 39.16
C LEU A 67 -21.12 -26.03 38.71
N ARG A 68 -22.45 -26.13 38.66
CA ARG A 68 -23.15 -27.29 38.09
C ARG A 68 -22.56 -27.54 36.69
N PRO A 69 -22.18 -28.78 36.34
CA PRO A 69 -21.60 -29.07 35.03
C PRO A 69 -22.53 -28.51 33.96
N PRO A 70 -22.02 -27.72 32.99
CA PRO A 70 -22.82 -27.32 31.85
C PRO A 70 -23.36 -28.62 31.23
N GLY A 71 -24.69 -28.71 31.10
CA GLY A 71 -25.35 -29.87 30.52
C GLY A 71 -24.66 -30.22 29.20
N LYS A 72 -24.52 -31.51 28.92
CA LYS A 72 -23.83 -32.05 27.75
C LYS A 72 -24.29 -31.36 26.46
N SER A 73 -23.68 -30.24 26.08
CA SER A 73 -23.73 -29.77 24.71
C SER A 73 -22.91 -30.77 23.91
N LYS A 74 -23.43 -31.18 22.75
CA LYS A 74 -22.72 -32.07 21.84
C LYS A 74 -21.29 -31.55 21.70
N LYS A 75 -20.31 -32.33 22.18
CA LYS A 75 -18.93 -32.16 21.73
C LYS A 75 -19.00 -32.21 20.21
N THR A 76 -18.81 -31.07 19.56
CA THR A 76 -18.53 -31.05 18.13
C THR A 76 -17.30 -31.93 17.99
N GLY A 77 -17.48 -33.13 17.42
CA GLY A 77 -16.44 -34.16 17.41
C GLY A 77 -15.14 -33.57 16.88
N SER A 78 -14.00 -34.08 17.34
CA SER A 78 -12.71 -33.80 16.72
C SER A 78 -12.78 -34.31 15.28
N ILE A 79 -13.27 -33.47 14.40
CA ILE A 79 -13.22 -33.60 12.96
C ILE A 79 -11.74 -33.73 12.62
N ASN A 80 -11.32 -34.94 12.26
CA ASN A 80 -9.97 -35.20 11.82
C ASN A 80 -9.69 -34.25 10.64
N SER A 81 -8.71 -33.36 10.81
CA SER A 81 -8.33 -32.39 9.78
C SER A 81 -8.01 -33.06 8.44
N SER A 82 -7.50 -34.29 8.49
CA SER A 82 -7.22 -35.10 7.31
C SER A 82 -8.48 -35.57 6.56
N GLU A 83 -9.60 -35.82 7.23
CA GLU A 83 -10.87 -36.20 6.56
C GLU A 83 -11.48 -34.98 5.87
N LYS A 84 -11.50 -33.82 6.55
CA LYS A 84 -11.93 -32.56 5.95
C LYS A 84 -11.10 -32.17 4.73
N ALA A 85 -9.77 -32.35 4.78
CA ALA A 85 -8.90 -32.03 3.66
C ALA A 85 -9.18 -32.93 2.44
N LYS A 86 -9.52 -34.20 2.66
CA LYS A 86 -9.90 -35.13 1.58
C LYS A 86 -11.24 -34.76 0.95
N ASP A 87 -12.20 -34.35 1.76
CA ASP A 87 -13.54 -33.96 1.31
C ASP A 87 -13.47 -32.71 0.40
N VAL A 88 -12.71 -31.69 0.84
CA VAL A 88 -12.45 -30.48 0.03
C VAL A 88 -11.72 -30.84 -1.28
N LEU A 89 -10.75 -31.76 -1.24
CA LEU A 89 -10.04 -32.18 -2.44
C LEU A 89 -10.95 -32.94 -3.42
N SER A 90 -11.85 -33.80 -2.92
CA SER A 90 -12.82 -34.49 -3.78
C SER A 90 -13.84 -33.56 -4.42
N ASP A 91 -14.26 -32.51 -3.72
CA ASP A 91 -15.16 -31.48 -4.27
C ASP A 91 -14.50 -30.67 -5.39
N LEU A 92 -13.21 -30.33 -5.21
CA LEU A 92 -12.42 -29.64 -6.24
C LEU A 92 -12.18 -30.51 -7.49
N ILE A 93 -11.95 -31.81 -7.31
CA ILE A 93 -11.73 -32.77 -8.42
C ILE A 93 -13.04 -33.05 -9.17
N SER A 94 -14.18 -33.06 -8.48
CA SER A 94 -15.47 -33.46 -9.08
C SER A 94 -16.12 -32.38 -9.96
N ASN A 95 -15.46 -31.23 -10.20
CA ASN A 95 -16.00 -30.09 -10.95
C ASN A 95 -17.43 -29.70 -10.52
N LYS A 96 -17.77 -29.94 -9.26
CA LYS A 96 -19.05 -29.54 -8.69
C LYS A 96 -18.89 -28.10 -8.21
N GLN A 97 -18.90 -27.17 -9.16
CA GLN A 97 -19.00 -25.74 -8.90
C GLN A 97 -20.43 -25.39 -8.42
N GLU A 98 -20.86 -25.99 -7.32
CA GLU A 98 -22.04 -25.55 -6.59
C GLU A 98 -21.61 -24.55 -5.52
N LYS A 99 -21.93 -23.28 -5.79
CA LYS A 99 -22.15 -22.19 -4.80
C LYS A 99 -21.22 -22.22 -3.56
N ILE A 100 -20.01 -21.69 -3.72
CA ILE A 100 -19.16 -21.29 -2.58
C ILE A 100 -19.78 -20.11 -1.79
N ILE A 101 -20.82 -19.46 -2.33
CA ILE A 101 -21.59 -18.44 -1.62
C ILE A 101 -23.04 -18.91 -1.51
N SER A 102 -23.28 -20.01 -0.80
CA SER A 102 -24.53 -20.10 -0.06
C SER A 102 -24.42 -19.12 1.12
N ASN A 103 -25.49 -18.39 1.41
CA ASN A 103 -25.64 -17.54 2.61
C ASN A 103 -25.46 -18.30 3.95
N GLU A 104 -24.96 -19.54 3.90
CA GLU A 104 -24.80 -20.48 5.00
C GLU A 104 -23.53 -20.18 5.83
N TYR A 105 -22.56 -19.45 5.27
CA TYR A 105 -21.35 -19.01 5.97
C TYR A 105 -21.41 -17.56 6.49
N LEU A 106 -22.48 -16.83 6.21
CA LEU A 106 -22.63 -15.45 6.67
C LEU A 106 -23.34 -15.43 8.03
N THR A 107 -22.67 -14.89 9.05
CA THR A 107 -23.31 -14.66 10.34
C THR A 107 -24.29 -13.48 10.25
N LYS A 108 -25.21 -13.37 11.21
CA LYS A 108 -26.11 -12.20 11.29
C LYS A 108 -25.36 -10.87 11.36
N GLY A 109 -24.14 -10.86 11.93
CA GLY A 109 -23.28 -9.68 11.98
C GLY A 109 -22.72 -9.31 10.61
N ASP A 110 -22.32 -10.30 9.82
CA ASP A 110 -21.78 -10.08 8.47
C ASP A 110 -22.83 -9.48 7.54
N VAL A 111 -24.08 -9.95 7.65
CA VAL A 111 -25.21 -9.39 6.88
C VAL A 111 -25.45 -7.92 7.22
N MET A 112 -25.39 -7.54 8.50
CA MET A 112 -25.58 -6.15 8.93
C MET A 112 -24.46 -5.23 8.45
N LEU A 113 -23.21 -5.71 8.47
CA LEU A 113 -22.08 -4.97 7.93
C LEU A 113 -22.23 -4.75 6.42
N LEU A 114 -22.61 -5.79 5.67
CA LEU A 114 -22.84 -5.70 4.23
C LEU A 114 -23.95 -4.71 3.90
N GLU A 115 -25.06 -4.73 4.64
CA GLU A 115 -26.15 -3.77 4.47
C GLU A 115 -25.67 -2.32 4.70
N ASN A 116 -24.87 -2.10 5.75
CA ASN A 116 -24.29 -0.77 6.04
C ASN A 116 -23.29 -0.30 4.96
N THR A 117 -22.63 -1.22 4.25
CA THR A 117 -21.78 -0.86 3.09
C THR A 117 -22.57 -0.51 1.83
N GLY A 118 -23.91 -0.59 1.86
CA GLY A 118 -24.77 -0.35 0.71
C GLY A 118 -24.79 -1.53 -0.28
N PHE A 119 -24.40 -2.71 0.18
CA PHE A 119 -24.40 -3.92 -0.64
C PHE A 119 -25.84 -4.38 -0.92
N LYS A 120 -26.29 -4.27 -2.19
CA LYS A 120 -27.66 -4.64 -2.58
C LYS A 120 -27.76 -6.07 -3.12
N GLU A 121 -26.87 -6.47 -4.04
CA GLU A 121 -26.85 -7.81 -4.64
C GLU A 121 -25.45 -8.21 -5.13
N THR A 122 -25.09 -9.50 -5.03
CA THR A 122 -23.89 -10.08 -5.65
C THR A 122 -24.13 -10.32 -7.14
N LYS A 123 -23.47 -9.53 -8.01
CA LYS A 123 -23.40 -9.88 -9.44
C LYS A 123 -22.50 -11.10 -9.63
N THR A 124 -23.10 -12.25 -9.93
CA THR A 124 -22.38 -13.52 -10.15
C THR A 124 -21.53 -13.50 -11.42
N ASN A 125 -21.88 -12.68 -12.41
CA ASN A 125 -21.18 -12.56 -13.68
C ASN A 125 -20.21 -11.36 -13.75
N ILE A 126 -19.66 -10.91 -12.60
CA ILE A 126 -18.76 -9.74 -12.57
C ILE A 126 -17.57 -9.85 -13.55
N ARG A 127 -17.06 -11.05 -13.81
CA ARG A 127 -15.97 -11.25 -14.78
C ARG A 127 -16.37 -10.88 -16.20
N GLU A 128 -17.59 -11.22 -16.61
CA GLU A 128 -18.11 -10.90 -17.94
C GLU A 128 -18.35 -9.38 -18.09
N VAL A 129 -18.88 -8.75 -17.04
CA VAL A 129 -19.04 -7.29 -16.99
C VAL A 129 -17.68 -6.59 -17.13
N LEU A 130 -16.68 -7.01 -16.36
CA LEU A 130 -15.32 -6.43 -16.43
C LEU A 130 -14.67 -6.65 -17.80
N ILE A 131 -14.84 -7.82 -18.41
CA ILE A 131 -14.31 -8.08 -19.76
C ILE A 131 -14.98 -7.14 -20.77
N THR A 132 -16.30 -6.98 -20.67
CA THR A 132 -17.07 -6.10 -21.56
C THR A 132 -16.62 -4.65 -21.41
N GLU A 133 -16.57 -4.14 -20.17
CA GLU A 133 -16.12 -2.77 -19.87
C GLU A 133 -14.70 -2.50 -20.35
N ASN A 134 -13.77 -3.43 -20.09
CA ASN A 134 -12.39 -3.30 -20.57
C ASN A 134 -12.32 -3.33 -22.10
N SER A 135 -13.10 -4.21 -22.75
CA SER A 135 -13.13 -4.28 -24.22
C SER A 135 -13.66 -2.99 -24.85
N LEU A 136 -14.67 -2.35 -24.24
CA LEU A 136 -15.19 -1.06 -24.67
C LEU A 136 -14.15 0.05 -24.47
N ALA A 137 -13.47 0.07 -23.32
CA ALA A 137 -12.39 1.03 -23.06
C ALA A 137 -11.24 0.93 -24.07
N LEU A 138 -10.93 -0.29 -24.53
CA LEU A 138 -9.93 -0.52 -25.58
C LEU A 138 -10.42 -0.08 -26.96
N GLN A 139 -11.71 -0.25 -27.28
CA GLN A 139 -12.29 0.21 -28.55
C GLN A 139 -12.36 1.74 -28.66
N HIS A 140 -12.50 2.45 -27.54
CA HIS A 140 -12.54 3.92 -27.53
C HIS A 140 -11.16 4.61 -27.69
N LYS A 141 -10.06 3.86 -27.70
CA LYS A 141 -8.74 4.43 -28.00
C LYS A 141 -8.63 4.75 -29.50
N GLY A 142 -8.29 6.00 -29.83
CA GLY A 142 -8.04 6.40 -31.21
C GLY A 142 -6.88 5.60 -31.83
N ARG A 143 -6.92 5.36 -33.15
CA ARG A 143 -5.84 4.64 -33.87
C ARG A 143 -4.46 5.29 -33.68
N ILE A 144 -4.44 6.62 -33.50
CA ILE A 144 -3.23 7.39 -33.23
C ILE A 144 -2.73 7.14 -31.81
N GLU A 145 -3.61 7.16 -30.81
CA GLU A 145 -3.30 6.80 -29.42
C GLU A 145 -2.66 5.42 -29.30
N VAL A 146 -3.23 4.42 -30.00
CA VAL A 146 -2.70 3.04 -30.01
C VAL A 146 -1.31 2.97 -30.64
N LEU A 147 -1.06 3.76 -31.70
CA LEU A 147 0.26 3.84 -32.33
C LEU A 147 1.27 4.54 -31.43
N ILE A 148 0.89 5.63 -30.75
CA ILE A 148 1.74 6.33 -29.79
C ILE A 148 2.09 5.40 -28.63
N GLU A 149 1.12 4.68 -28.05
CA GLU A 149 1.35 3.71 -26.97
C GLU A 149 2.30 2.58 -27.41
N LYS A 150 2.21 2.10 -28.65
CA LYS A 150 3.09 1.05 -29.17
C LYS A 150 4.52 1.52 -29.46
N LEU A 151 4.70 2.80 -29.84
CA LEU A 151 5.99 3.37 -30.20
C LEU A 151 6.73 3.97 -29.00
N VAL A 152 6.01 4.67 -28.12
CA VAL A 152 6.56 5.42 -26.99
C VAL A 152 6.43 4.64 -25.67
N GLY A 153 5.49 3.67 -25.61
CA GLY A 153 5.07 3.05 -24.35
C GLY A 153 4.02 3.92 -23.64
N ASN A 154 3.23 3.30 -22.76
CA ASN A 154 2.26 4.03 -21.94
C ASN A 154 2.96 4.70 -20.74
N GLU A 155 2.60 5.94 -20.40
CA GLU A 155 3.14 6.61 -19.20
C GLU A 155 2.77 5.88 -17.90
N SER A 156 1.71 5.07 -17.91
CA SER A 156 1.35 4.19 -16.78
C SER A 156 2.42 3.14 -16.45
N ASP A 157 3.31 2.84 -17.39
CA ASP A 157 4.35 1.82 -17.21
C ASP A 157 5.55 2.33 -16.40
N ALA A 158 5.61 3.64 -16.12
CA ALA A 158 6.70 4.28 -15.40
C ALA A 158 6.85 3.81 -13.93
N ASN A 159 5.90 3.03 -13.40
CA ASN A 159 5.96 2.44 -12.07
C ASN A 159 5.79 0.91 -12.08
N ILE A 160 5.96 0.26 -13.24
CA ILE A 160 5.91 -1.19 -13.31
C ILE A 160 7.17 -1.77 -12.66
N LEU A 161 6.90 -2.55 -11.62
CA LEU A 161 7.88 -3.29 -10.86
C LEU A 161 8.53 -4.37 -11.75
N ASP A 162 9.86 -4.41 -11.78
CA ASP A 162 10.60 -5.46 -12.49
C ASP A 162 10.56 -6.74 -11.64
N PRO A 163 9.83 -7.79 -12.07
CA PRO A 163 9.61 -8.96 -11.22
C PRO A 163 10.90 -9.72 -10.95
N GLU A 164 11.81 -9.80 -11.92
CA GLU A 164 13.07 -10.54 -11.79
C GLU A 164 14.02 -9.84 -10.82
N LYS A 165 14.14 -8.51 -10.94
CA LYS A 165 14.95 -7.72 -10.00
C LYS A 165 14.35 -7.69 -8.60
N GLU A 166 13.02 -7.69 -8.47
CA GLU A 166 12.36 -7.78 -7.17
C GLU A 166 12.61 -9.11 -6.46
N VAL A 167 12.53 -10.22 -7.20
CA VAL A 167 12.85 -11.54 -6.63
C VAL A 167 14.27 -11.57 -6.09
N ARG A 168 15.24 -11.07 -6.87
CA ARG A 168 16.64 -10.97 -6.43
C ARG A 168 16.81 -10.08 -5.20
N ARG A 169 16.18 -8.90 -5.19
CA ARG A 169 16.17 -7.98 -4.05
C ARG A 169 15.62 -8.66 -2.80
N ASN A 170 14.55 -9.45 -2.92
CA ASN A 170 13.95 -10.14 -1.79
C ASN A 170 14.90 -11.21 -1.23
N GLN A 171 15.59 -11.96 -2.10
CA GLN A 171 16.60 -12.93 -1.67
C GLN A 171 17.78 -12.27 -0.94
N GLU A 172 18.29 -11.16 -1.48
CA GLU A 172 19.38 -10.38 -0.87
C GLU A 172 18.97 -9.81 0.50
N LYS A 173 17.75 -9.25 0.62
CA LYS A 173 17.25 -8.70 1.89
C LYS A 173 17.02 -9.76 2.96
N LEU A 174 16.52 -10.93 2.57
CA LEU A 174 16.37 -12.07 3.47
C LEU A 174 17.73 -12.54 3.99
N ALA A 175 18.78 -12.51 3.17
CA ALA A 175 20.13 -12.88 3.56
C ALA A 175 20.80 -11.86 4.49
N THR A 176 20.60 -10.56 4.24
CA THR A 176 21.21 -9.48 5.06
C THR A 176 20.40 -9.13 6.31
N GLY A 177 19.12 -9.54 6.38
CA GLY A 177 18.22 -9.23 7.50
C GLY A 177 17.76 -7.76 7.54
N GLU A 178 17.85 -7.05 6.41
CA GLU A 178 17.50 -5.61 6.32
C GLU A 178 16.01 -5.36 6.05
N ASN A 179 15.50 -4.22 6.55
CA ASN A 179 14.10 -3.85 6.40
C ASN A 179 13.71 -3.49 4.94
N PHE A 180 12.56 -3.99 4.48
CA PHE A 180 12.07 -3.82 3.10
C PHE A 180 11.76 -2.38 2.70
N VAL A 181 11.51 -1.50 3.68
CA VAL A 181 10.98 -0.14 3.52
C VAL A 181 12.03 0.89 3.05
N LYS A 182 13.32 0.68 3.35
CA LYS A 182 14.37 1.72 3.15
C LYS A 182 14.98 1.75 1.74
N SER A 183 14.72 0.75 0.90
CA SER A 183 15.36 0.65 -0.43
C SER A 183 14.44 1.10 -1.56
N GLN A 184 15.01 1.74 -2.58
CA GLN A 184 14.31 2.01 -3.84
C GLN A 184 13.91 0.69 -4.52
N LYS A 185 12.71 0.64 -5.09
CA LYS A 185 12.17 -0.53 -5.80
C LYS A 185 12.74 -0.57 -7.23
N PRO A 186 13.07 -1.74 -7.78
CA PRO A 186 13.53 -1.85 -9.15
C PRO A 186 12.34 -1.69 -10.10
N VAL A 187 12.35 -0.59 -10.84
CA VAL A 187 11.35 -0.28 -11.86
C VAL A 187 11.88 -0.64 -13.24
N ILE A 188 11.01 -1.10 -14.14
CA ILE A 188 11.37 -1.36 -15.53
C ILE A 188 11.58 -0.02 -16.26
N ILE A 189 12.84 0.37 -16.44
CA ILE A 189 13.18 1.52 -17.28
C ILE A 189 13.29 1.03 -18.72
N ARG A 190 12.29 1.31 -19.55
CA ARG A 190 12.38 1.09 -21.00
C ARG A 190 13.06 2.30 -21.63
N ARG A 191 14.20 2.08 -22.30
CA ARG A 191 14.87 3.14 -23.07
C ARG A 191 14.11 3.33 -24.39
N ILE A 192 13.59 4.53 -24.61
CA ILE A 192 12.99 4.93 -25.89
C ILE A 192 14.10 4.86 -26.95
N ARG A 193 13.83 4.17 -28.06
CA ARG A 193 14.75 4.07 -29.21
C ARG A 193 14.42 5.16 -30.23
#